data_AF-A0A7S4GP62-F1
#
_entry.id   AF-A0A7S4GP62-F1
#
_cell.length_a   1.000
_cell.length_b   1.000
_cell.length_c   1.000
_cell.angle_alpha   90.00
_cell.angle_beta   90.00
_cell.angle_gamma   90.00
#
_symmetry.space_group_name_H-M   'P 1'
#
loop_
_entity.id
_entity.type
_entity.pdbx_description
1 polymer ?
#
loop_
_entity_poly.entity_id
_entity_poly.type
_entity_poly.pdbx_seq_one_letter_code
_entity_poly.pdbx_strand_id
1 'polypeptide(L)'
;FFFVACDHLHRPEGPQMDVAEHEGHLHVRLQHSLRALKTPLRLLALSDTHDFHDDMPHPLPQADILVHAGDFTCRGATDEIRHFMEWTDRLLETGTVADVVVVAGNHECTLELKARNPKVLQNQRELKRALADRPHVHYLQDEARCIGGIRFYGTPWTTRCGRDWAFQLLDDD
;
A
#
# COMPACT_ATOMS: atom_id res chain seq x y z
N PHE A 1 -0.15 7.46 -3.88
CA PHE A 1 0.91 7.23 -4.91
C PHE A 1 2.19 6.72 -4.24
N PHE A 2 2.70 5.56 -4.62
CA PHE A 2 4.00 5.05 -4.17
C PHE A 2 5.10 5.44 -5.14
N PHE A 3 6.25 5.87 -4.61
CA PHE A 3 7.48 5.93 -5.39
C PHE A 3 8.37 4.75 -5.03
N VAL A 4 8.64 3.89 -6.00
CA VAL A 4 9.69 2.88 -5.92
C VAL A 4 10.95 3.50 -6.53
N ALA A 5 11.82 4.04 -5.69
CA ALA A 5 13.10 4.58 -6.14
C ALA A 5 14.20 3.57 -5.82
N CYS A 6 14.66 2.85 -6.84
CA CYS A 6 15.97 2.20 -6.77
C CYS A 6 17.02 3.28 -7.04
N ASP A 7 18.03 3.43 -6.18
CA ASP A 7 19.23 4.13 -6.61
C ASP A 7 20.49 3.47 -6.08
N HIS A 8 21.37 3.15 -7.02
CA HIS A 8 22.78 3.46 -6.87
C HIS A 8 23.45 3.89 -8.19
N LEU A 9 22.70 4.21 -9.24
CA LEU A 9 23.26 4.64 -10.53
C LEU A 9 22.33 5.65 -11.22
N HIS A 10 22.71 6.93 -11.12
CA HIS A 10 22.25 8.03 -11.96
C HIS A 10 22.18 7.59 -13.44
N ARG A 11 20.98 7.59 -14.04
CA ARG A 11 20.79 7.67 -15.49
C ARG A 11 19.74 8.72 -15.84
N PRO A 12 19.92 9.48 -16.93
CA PRO A 12 19.06 10.60 -17.32
C PRO A 12 17.73 10.17 -17.97
N GLU A 13 17.56 8.89 -18.29
CA GLU A 13 16.34 8.35 -18.91
C GLU A 13 15.67 7.37 -17.95
N GLY A 14 14.35 7.54 -17.76
CA GLY A 14 13.56 6.71 -16.86
C GLY A 14 13.56 5.22 -17.24
N PRO A 15 13.13 4.32 -16.35
CA PRO A 15 13.08 2.89 -16.61
C PRO A 15 12.22 2.56 -17.85
N GLN A 16 12.77 1.77 -18.79
CA GLN A 16 11.97 1.13 -19.84
C GLN A 16 11.08 0.05 -19.22
N MET A 17 9.80 0.01 -19.61
CA MET A 17 8.80 -0.92 -19.09
C MET A 17 8.17 -1.71 -20.23
N ASP A 18 8.12 -3.03 -20.10
CA ASP A 18 7.27 -3.90 -20.94
C ASP A 18 6.01 -4.24 -20.16
N VAL A 19 4.83 -4.08 -20.78
CA VAL A 19 3.54 -4.36 -20.15
C VAL A 19 2.83 -5.46 -20.95
N ALA A 20 2.36 -6.50 -20.26
CA ALA A 20 1.58 -7.59 -20.84
C ALA A 20 0.37 -7.90 -19.96
N GLU A 21 -0.72 -8.39 -20.53
CA GLU A 21 -1.90 -8.85 -19.79
C GLU A 21 -1.91 -10.38 -19.71
N HIS A 22 -2.16 -10.93 -18.53
CA HIS A 22 -2.28 -12.37 -18.31
C HIS A 22 -3.31 -12.64 -17.20
N GLU A 23 -4.32 -13.46 -17.49
CA GLU A 23 -5.38 -13.84 -16.52
C GLU A 23 -6.02 -12.63 -15.81
N GLY A 24 -6.30 -11.56 -16.57
CA GLY A 24 -6.91 -10.32 -16.04
C GLY A 24 -5.96 -9.43 -15.23
N HIS A 25 -4.67 -9.77 -15.14
CA HIS A 25 -3.66 -8.97 -14.45
C HIS A 25 -2.68 -8.33 -15.44
N LEU A 26 -2.26 -7.09 -15.16
CA LEU A 26 -1.19 -6.43 -15.89
C LEU A 26 0.16 -6.82 -15.29
N HIS A 27 0.97 -7.51 -16.09
CA HIS A 27 2.34 -7.87 -15.80
C HIS A 27 3.27 -6.78 -16.34
N VAL A 28 3.88 -6.00 -15.44
CA VAL A 28 4.85 -4.97 -15.80
C VAL A 28 6.26 -5.50 -15.53
N ARG A 29 7.08 -5.63 -16.59
CA ARG A 29 8.49 -5.96 -16.48
C ARG A 29 9.32 -4.69 -16.60
N LEU A 30 9.97 -4.31 -15.51
CA LEU A 30 10.98 -3.26 -15.52
C LEU A 30 12.24 -3.77 -16.22
N GLN A 31 12.61 -3.17 -17.35
CA GLN A 31 13.92 -3.39 -17.95
C GLN A 31 14.95 -2.58 -17.15
N HIS A 32 15.54 -3.23 -16.15
CA HIS A 32 16.72 -2.71 -15.46
C HIS A 32 17.82 -3.78 -15.50
N SER A 33 19.05 -3.35 -15.78
CA SER A 33 20.24 -4.15 -15.54
C SER A 33 20.52 -4.19 -14.04
N LEU A 34 19.67 -4.89 -13.29
CA LEU A 34 19.97 -5.25 -11.92
C LEU A 34 21.21 -6.17 -11.98
N ARG A 35 22.28 -5.83 -11.26
CA ARG A 35 23.27 -6.86 -10.89
C ARG A 35 22.47 -8.00 -10.28
N ALA A 36 22.49 -9.13 -10.95
CA ALA A 36 21.55 -10.22 -10.75
C ALA A 36 21.42 -10.58 -9.26
N LEU A 37 20.35 -10.12 -8.61
CA LEU A 37 19.71 -10.95 -7.60
C LEU A 37 19.42 -12.26 -8.33
N LYS A 38 19.90 -13.39 -7.79
CA LYS A 38 19.81 -14.70 -8.46
C LYS A 38 18.36 -15.13 -8.80
N THR A 39 17.38 -14.43 -8.23
CA THR A 39 15.96 -14.53 -8.52
C THR A 39 15.35 -13.10 -8.58
N PRO A 40 14.51 -12.80 -9.58
CA PRO A 40 13.82 -11.51 -9.66
C PRO A 40 12.80 -11.37 -8.53
N LEU A 41 12.74 -10.18 -7.92
CA LEU A 41 11.70 -9.84 -6.94
C LEU A 41 10.36 -9.59 -7.64
N ARG A 42 9.28 -10.13 -7.10
CA ARG A 42 7.91 -9.98 -7.60
C ARG A 42 7.10 -9.06 -6.67
N LEU A 43 6.53 -8.00 -7.24
CA LEU A 43 5.61 -7.11 -6.55
C LEU A 43 4.18 -7.41 -7.02
N LEU A 44 3.27 -7.58 -6.07
CA LEU A 44 1.82 -7.58 -6.31
C LEU A 44 1.30 -6.19 -5.95
N ALA A 45 0.80 -5.43 -6.92
CA ALA A 45 0.31 -4.07 -6.68
C ALA A 45 -1.22 -4.03 -6.76
N LEU A 46 -1.85 -3.55 -5.70
CA LEU A 46 -3.31 -3.39 -5.56
C LEU A 46 -3.63 -1.99 -5.04
N SER A 47 -4.87 -1.55 -5.22
CA SER A 47 -5.41 -0.30 -4.70
C SER A 47 -6.93 -0.36 -4.75
N ASP A 48 -7.61 0.53 -4.04
CA ASP A 48 -9.05 0.80 -4.20
C ASP A 48 -9.92 -0.46 -4.05
N THR A 49 -9.52 -1.38 -3.16
CA THR A 49 -10.28 -2.61 -2.96
C THR A 49 -11.62 -2.34 -2.28
N HIS A 50 -11.76 -1.25 -1.51
CA HIS A 50 -13.00 -0.85 -0.86
C HIS A 50 -13.75 -2.02 -0.18
N ASP A 51 -13.08 -2.75 0.71
CA ASP A 51 -13.56 -3.96 1.39
C ASP A 51 -13.82 -5.21 0.51
N PHE A 52 -13.65 -5.14 -0.81
CA PHE A 52 -13.78 -6.27 -1.75
C PHE A 52 -12.49 -7.09 -1.91
N HIS A 53 -11.52 -6.95 -1.02
CA HIS A 53 -10.24 -7.67 -1.11
C HIS A 53 -10.36 -9.20 -0.96
N ASP A 54 -11.46 -9.69 -0.37
CA ASP A 54 -11.83 -11.10 -0.35
C ASP A 54 -12.61 -11.56 -1.60
N ASP A 55 -13.22 -10.62 -2.34
CA ASP A 55 -14.06 -10.88 -3.51
C ASP A 55 -13.30 -10.71 -4.83
N MET A 56 -11.96 -10.85 -4.78
CA MET A 56 -11.13 -10.76 -5.98
C MET A 56 -11.56 -11.84 -7.00
N PRO A 57 -11.72 -11.47 -8.28
CA PRO A 57 -12.27 -12.38 -9.29
C PRO A 57 -11.40 -13.61 -9.54
N HIS A 58 -10.11 -13.51 -9.19
CA HIS A 58 -9.12 -14.57 -9.30
C HIS A 58 -8.28 -14.63 -8.02
N PRO A 59 -7.75 -15.82 -7.66
CA PRO A 59 -6.77 -15.91 -6.59
C PRO A 59 -5.57 -15.01 -6.86
N LEU A 60 -5.08 -14.34 -5.81
CA LEU A 60 -3.90 -13.49 -5.94
C LEU A 60 -2.67 -14.35 -6.30
N PRO A 61 -1.84 -13.91 -7.27
CA PRO A 61 -0.63 -14.62 -7.61
C PRO A 61 0.38 -14.54 -6.47
N GLN A 62 1.21 -15.58 -6.33
CA GLN A 62 2.31 -15.54 -5.37
C GLN A 62 3.29 -14.42 -5.73
N ALA A 63 3.64 -13.59 -4.75
CA ALA A 63 4.60 -12.50 -4.89
C ALA A 63 5.52 -12.43 -3.66
N ASP A 64 6.58 -11.63 -3.72
CA ASP A 64 7.44 -11.41 -2.57
C ASP A 64 6.87 -10.29 -1.69
N ILE A 65 6.38 -9.22 -2.32
CA ILE A 65 5.84 -8.05 -1.61
C ILE A 65 4.48 -7.66 -2.20
N LEU A 66 3.45 -7.56 -1.36
CA LEU A 66 2.20 -6.86 -1.69
C LEU A 66 2.40 -5.36 -1.47
N VAL A 67 1.94 -4.54 -2.42
CA VAL A 67 1.90 -3.09 -2.34
C VAL A 67 0.44 -2.65 -2.48
N HIS A 68 -0.17 -2.12 -1.42
CA HIS A 68 -1.55 -1.61 -1.44
C HIS A 68 -1.60 -0.08 -1.41
N ALA A 69 -2.09 0.56 -2.48
CA ALA A 69 -1.92 1.99 -2.76
C ALA A 69 -2.98 2.94 -2.21
N GLY A 70 -3.77 2.46 -1.25
CA GLY A 70 -4.80 3.20 -0.55
C GLY A 70 -6.19 2.67 -0.85
N ASP A 71 -7.19 3.19 -0.14
CA ASP A 71 -8.60 2.90 -0.34
C ASP A 71 -8.93 1.41 -0.21
N PHE A 72 -8.31 0.76 0.78
CA PHE A 72 -8.63 -0.63 1.10
C PHE A 72 -9.97 -0.79 1.81
N THR A 73 -10.51 0.31 2.36
CA THR A 73 -11.80 0.36 3.06
C THR A 73 -12.84 1.19 2.32
N CYS A 74 -14.11 1.03 2.68
CA CYS A 74 -15.17 1.91 2.19
C CYS A 74 -15.18 3.27 2.88
N ARG A 75 -14.94 3.35 4.19
CA ARG A 75 -14.98 4.61 4.96
C ARG A 75 -13.98 4.68 6.11
N GLY A 76 -13.11 3.68 6.22
CA GLY A 76 -12.13 3.58 7.29
C GLY A 76 -12.76 3.25 8.63
N ALA A 77 -13.89 2.55 8.67
CA ALA A 77 -14.45 2.10 9.93
C ALA A 77 -13.52 1.09 10.63
N THR A 78 -13.57 1.00 11.96
CA THR A 78 -12.64 0.17 12.73
C THR A 78 -12.69 -1.31 12.32
N ASP A 79 -13.88 -1.80 12.02
CA ASP A 79 -14.15 -3.14 11.51
C ASP A 79 -13.62 -3.33 10.08
N GLU A 80 -13.80 -2.35 9.18
CA GLU A 80 -13.22 -2.36 7.83
C GLU A 80 -11.68 -2.45 7.88
N ILE A 81 -11.04 -1.64 8.73
CA ILE A 81 -9.58 -1.70 8.92
C ILE A 81 -9.15 -3.07 9.48
N ARG A 82 -9.92 -3.63 10.43
CA ARG A 82 -9.63 -4.97 10.99
C ARG A 82 -9.80 -6.08 9.96
N HIS A 83 -10.81 -5.98 9.12
CA HIS A 83 -11.04 -6.93 8.03
C HIS A 83 -9.86 -6.93 7.05
N PHE A 84 -9.37 -5.75 6.65
CA PHE A 84 -8.14 -5.65 5.86
C PHE A 84 -6.89 -6.21 6.57
N MET A 85 -6.79 -6.00 7.89
CA MET A 85 -5.70 -6.61 8.67
C MET A 85 -5.75 -8.13 8.63
N GLU A 86 -6.91 -8.71 8.88
CA GLU A 86 -7.11 -10.16 8.82
C GLU A 86 -6.82 -10.72 7.42
N TRP A 87 -7.22 -10.03 6.37
CA TRP A 87 -6.91 -10.43 5.00
C TRP A 87 -5.40 -10.44 4.73
N THR A 88 -4.69 -9.37 5.11
CA THR A 88 -3.22 -9.32 4.95
C THR A 88 -2.50 -10.35 5.83
N ASP A 89 -2.98 -10.64 7.04
CA ASP A 89 -2.43 -11.70 7.90
C ASP A 89 -2.57 -13.07 7.22
N ARG A 90 -3.74 -13.37 6.64
CA ARG A 90 -3.93 -14.62 5.88
C ARG A 90 -2.95 -14.75 4.73
N LEU A 91 -2.72 -13.69 3.95
CA LEU A 91 -1.80 -13.73 2.82
C LEU A 91 -0.34 -13.99 3.24
N LEU A 92 0.05 -13.46 4.41
CA LEU A 92 1.37 -13.70 5.02
C LEU A 92 1.47 -15.14 5.55
N GLU A 93 0.44 -15.61 6.27
CA GLU A 93 0.37 -16.95 6.85
C GLU A 93 0.40 -18.06 5.79
N THR A 94 -0.29 -17.86 4.66
CA THR A 94 -0.29 -18.83 3.54
C THR A 94 0.97 -18.76 2.69
N GLY A 95 1.83 -17.75 2.91
CA GLY A 95 3.01 -17.50 2.08
C GLY A 95 2.66 -17.04 0.66
N THR A 96 1.46 -16.48 0.46
CA THR A 96 1.09 -15.84 -0.81
C THR A 96 1.97 -14.62 -1.06
N VAL A 97 2.30 -13.88 0.01
CA VAL A 97 3.32 -12.82 0.02
C VAL A 97 4.20 -12.94 1.27
N ALA A 98 5.41 -12.37 1.23
CA ALA A 98 6.34 -12.38 2.36
C ALA A 98 6.32 -11.06 3.17
N ASP A 99 6.07 -9.94 2.51
CA ASP A 99 5.89 -8.63 3.15
C ASP A 99 4.72 -7.87 2.51
N VAL A 100 4.12 -6.95 3.27
CA VAL A 100 3.05 -6.05 2.83
C VAL A 100 3.49 -4.60 3.04
N VAL A 101 3.45 -3.81 1.99
CA VAL A 101 3.60 -2.36 2.01
C VAL A 101 2.24 -1.73 1.78
N VAL A 102 1.83 -0.82 2.65
CA VAL A 102 0.51 -0.19 2.56
C VAL A 102 0.60 1.31 2.85
N VAL A 103 -0.14 2.10 2.10
CA VAL A 103 -0.46 3.50 2.43
C VAL A 103 -1.97 3.61 2.60
N ALA A 104 -2.41 4.59 3.39
CA ALA A 104 -3.81 4.99 3.39
C ALA A 104 -4.15 5.75 2.09
N GLY A 105 -5.40 5.69 1.67
CA GLY A 105 -6.02 6.59 0.71
C GLY A 105 -7.02 7.52 1.40
N ASN A 106 -7.90 8.16 0.63
CA ASN A 106 -8.87 9.10 1.18
C ASN A 106 -10.02 8.41 1.92
N HIS A 107 -10.22 7.10 1.73
CA HIS A 107 -11.27 6.35 2.42
C HIS A 107 -10.89 5.96 3.86
N GLU A 108 -9.61 5.90 4.20
CA GLU A 108 -9.13 5.52 5.54
C GLU A 108 -9.23 6.66 6.58
N CYS A 109 -10.44 7.21 6.77
CA CYS A 109 -10.74 8.35 7.65
C CYS A 109 -10.27 8.18 9.10
N THR A 110 -10.23 6.96 9.64
CA THR A 110 -9.74 6.71 11.00
C THR A 110 -8.22 6.71 11.11
N LEU A 111 -7.49 6.58 10.00
CA LEU A 111 -6.02 6.60 10.00
C LEU A 111 -5.44 8.03 9.95
N GLU A 112 -6.24 9.02 9.57
CA GLU A 112 -5.89 10.43 9.70
C GLU A 112 -6.20 10.95 11.11
N LEU A 113 -5.14 11.25 11.87
CA LEU A 113 -5.21 11.62 13.29
C LEU A 113 -5.68 13.06 13.53
N LYS A 114 -6.86 13.41 13.01
CA LYS A 114 -7.44 14.78 13.06
C LYS A 114 -8.67 14.92 13.96
N ALA A 115 -9.07 13.87 14.69
CA ALA A 115 -10.26 13.92 15.52
C ALA A 115 -10.15 14.95 16.66
N ARG A 116 -11.16 15.82 16.81
CA ARG A 116 -11.24 16.83 17.88
C ARG A 116 -11.55 16.24 19.25
N ASN A 117 -12.30 15.13 19.29
CA ASN A 117 -12.63 14.46 20.54
C ASN A 117 -11.42 13.62 21.01
N PRO A 118 -10.89 13.83 22.23
CA PRO A 118 -9.70 13.12 22.70
C PRO A 118 -9.83 11.59 22.73
N LYS A 119 -11.03 11.08 23.06
CA LYS A 119 -11.30 9.63 23.09
C LYS A 119 -11.28 9.04 21.68
N VAL A 120 -11.85 9.76 20.71
CA VAL A 120 -11.82 9.34 19.30
C VAL A 120 -10.39 9.36 18.76
N LEU A 121 -9.63 10.42 19.04
CA LEU A 121 -8.23 10.53 18.65
C LEU A 121 -7.37 9.40 19.25
N GLN A 122 -7.65 9.03 20.51
CA GLN A 122 -6.99 7.90 21.15
C GLN A 122 -7.29 6.58 20.41
N ASN A 123 -8.57 6.33 20.09
CA ASN A 123 -8.96 5.15 19.31
C ASN A 123 -8.30 5.13 17.92
N GLN A 124 -8.21 6.27 17.24
CA GLN A 124 -7.51 6.39 15.94
C GLN A 124 -6.03 6.00 16.07
N ARG A 125 -5.35 6.48 17.12
CA ARG A 125 -3.94 6.13 17.40
C ARG A 125 -3.76 4.64 17.67
N GLU A 126 -4.64 4.05 18.47
CA GLU A 126 -4.60 2.63 18.80
C GLU A 126 -4.82 1.76 17.56
N LEU A 127 -5.81 2.10 16.73
CA LEU A 127 -6.09 1.36 15.50
C LEU A 127 -4.93 1.48 14.49
N LYS A 128 -4.38 2.69 14.33
CA LYS A 128 -3.23 2.91 13.45
C LYS A 128 -1.99 2.15 13.89
N ARG A 129 -1.73 2.09 15.20
CA ARG A 129 -0.67 1.25 15.77
C ARG A 129 -0.94 -0.22 15.54
N ALA A 130 -2.17 -0.69 15.75
CA ALA A 130 -2.53 -2.08 15.50
C ALA A 130 -2.30 -2.49 14.04
N LEU A 131 -2.51 -1.58 13.08
CA LEU A 131 -2.16 -1.81 11.67
C LEU A 131 -0.64 -1.85 11.43
N ALA A 132 0.09 -0.88 11.98
CA ALA A 132 1.52 -0.68 11.69
C ALA A 132 2.46 -1.61 12.47
N ASP A 133 2.08 -2.04 13.67
CA ASP A 133 2.90 -2.86 14.58
C ASP A 133 2.73 -4.38 14.32
N ARG A 134 2.29 -4.75 13.12
CA ARG A 134 2.18 -6.14 12.67
C ARG A 134 3.49 -6.61 12.00
N PRO A 135 3.98 -7.82 12.32
CA PRO A 135 5.13 -8.39 11.62
C PRO A 135 4.90 -8.41 10.12
N HIS A 136 5.93 -8.10 9.33
CA HIS A 136 5.87 -8.12 7.85
C HIS A 136 4.85 -7.16 7.22
N VAL A 137 4.25 -6.26 7.99
CA VAL A 137 3.40 -5.18 7.49
C VAL A 137 4.11 -3.85 7.67
N HIS A 138 4.09 -3.05 6.62
CA HIS A 138 4.80 -1.78 6.52
C HIS A 138 3.82 -0.70 6.07
N TYR A 139 3.09 -0.17 7.05
CA TYR A 139 2.33 1.05 6.82
C TYR A 139 3.29 2.23 6.67
N LEU A 140 3.21 2.95 5.55
CA LEU A 140 4.03 4.13 5.26
C LEU A 140 3.15 5.37 5.25
N GLN A 141 3.60 6.42 5.95
CA GLN A 141 3.03 7.76 5.83
C GLN A 141 4.15 8.80 5.88
N ASP A 142 4.39 9.45 4.74
CA ASP A 142 5.39 10.49 4.56
C ASP A 142 6.80 10.04 4.97
N GLU A 143 7.10 8.77 4.71
CA GLU A 143 8.35 8.12 5.07
C GLU A 143 8.80 7.09 4.03
N ALA A 144 10.08 6.75 4.09
CA ALA A 144 10.68 5.71 3.25
C ALA A 144 11.12 4.51 4.07
N ARG A 145 10.99 3.30 3.51
CA ARG A 145 11.49 2.06 4.09
C ARG A 145 12.13 1.15 3.04
N CYS A 146 13.22 0.48 3.41
CA CYS A 146 13.86 -0.51 2.56
C CYS A 146 13.32 -1.91 2.88
N ILE A 147 12.76 -2.60 1.89
CA ILE A 147 12.11 -3.92 2.02
C ILE A 147 12.50 -4.73 0.78
N GLY A 148 12.97 -5.97 0.97
CA GLY A 148 13.44 -6.81 -0.14
C GLY A 148 14.57 -6.19 -1.00
N GLY A 149 15.37 -5.30 -0.42
CA GLY A 149 16.43 -4.57 -1.15
C GLY A 149 15.93 -3.40 -2.02
N ILE A 150 14.64 -3.09 -1.99
CA ILE A 150 14.01 -1.97 -2.69
C ILE A 150 13.59 -0.90 -1.66
N ARG A 151 13.75 0.39 -2.01
CA ARG A 151 13.26 1.50 -1.20
C ARG A 151 11.87 1.93 -1.65
N PHE A 152 10.92 1.88 -0.73
CA PHE A 152 9.55 2.34 -0.90
C PHE A 152 9.38 3.67 -0.17
N TYR A 153 8.80 4.67 -0.83
CA TYR A 153 8.27 5.87 -0.18
C TYR A 153 6.76 5.89 -0.33
N GLY A 154 6.05 6.15 0.78
CA GLY A 154 4.60 6.15 0.82
C GLY A 154 4.05 7.46 1.37
N THR A 155 3.03 8.00 0.71
CA THR A 155 2.29 9.16 1.18
C THR A 155 0.79 8.98 0.90
N PRO A 156 -0.09 9.28 1.87
CA PRO A 156 -1.53 9.12 1.71
C PRO A 156 -2.21 10.37 1.12
N TRP A 157 -1.48 11.47 0.93
CA TRP A 157 -2.07 12.73 0.49
C TRP A 157 -2.69 12.61 -0.91
N THR A 158 -3.93 13.03 -1.02
CA THR A 158 -4.74 13.05 -2.24
C THR A 158 -5.18 14.47 -2.58
N THR A 159 -5.48 14.72 -3.85
CA THR A 159 -6.23 15.92 -4.24
C THR A 159 -7.63 15.87 -3.64
N ARG A 160 -8.20 17.04 -3.36
CA ARG A 160 -9.54 17.14 -2.80
C ARG A 160 -10.59 16.40 -3.64
N CYS A 161 -11.29 15.47 -3.00
CA CYS A 161 -12.39 14.68 -3.55
C CYS A 161 -13.52 14.67 -2.52
N GLY A 162 -14.52 15.54 -2.66
CA GLY A 162 -15.56 15.72 -1.64
C GLY A 162 -15.13 16.63 -0.47
N ARG A 163 -15.80 16.51 0.68
CA ARG A 163 -15.61 17.42 1.83
C ARG A 163 -14.97 16.79 3.06
N ASP A 164 -15.29 15.54 3.36
CA ASP A 164 -15.03 14.96 4.69
C ASP A 164 -14.20 13.66 4.63
N TRP A 165 -13.39 13.51 3.58
CA TRP A 165 -12.51 12.35 3.42
C TRP A 165 -11.15 12.57 4.08
N ALA A 166 -10.36 11.49 4.12
CA ALA A 166 -9.05 11.47 4.73
C ALA A 166 -7.98 12.08 3.81
N PHE A 167 -6.92 12.63 4.39
CA PHE A 167 -5.66 12.97 3.72
C PHE A 167 -5.81 13.81 2.45
N GLN A 168 -6.70 14.80 2.47
CA GLN A 168 -6.90 15.70 1.34
C GLN A 168 -6.06 16.95 1.48
N LEU A 169 -5.31 17.29 0.43
CA LEU A 169 -4.68 18.60 0.32
C LEU A 169 -5.77 19.67 0.33
N LEU A 170 -5.57 20.70 1.15
CA LEU A 170 -6.40 21.91 1.08
C LEU A 170 -6.07 22.63 -0.23
N ASP A 171 -7.09 23.19 -0.87
CA ASP A 171 -6.84 24.12 -1.97
C ASP A 171 -6.04 25.30 -1.39
N ASP A 172 -4.95 25.71 -2.05
CA ASP A 172 -4.24 26.94 -1.69
C ASP A 172 -5.22 28.12 -1.88
N ASP A 173 -5.62 28.77 -0.78
CA ASP A 173 -6.43 30.01 -0.79
C ASP A 173 -5.65 31.20 -1.39
#